data_AF-A0A949MJM6-F1
#
_entry.id   AF-A0A949MJM6-F1
#
_cell.length_a   1.000
_cell.length_b   1.000
_cell.length_c   1.000
_cell.angle_alpha   90.00
_cell.angle_beta   90.00
_cell.angle_gamma   90.00
#
_symmetry.space_group_name_H-M   'P 1'
#
loop_
_entity.id
_entity.type
_entity.pdbx_description
1 polymer ?
#
loop_
_entity_poly.entity_id
_entity_poly.type
_entity_poly.pdbx_seq_one_letter_code
_entity_poly.pdbx_strand_id
1 'polypeptide(L)'
;VAVLAPTTLLAEQHCQTFRDRFADWPVRIAEMSRFRSTREINAALKGLADGTIDIVIGTHKLFSAQTKFSNLGLVIIDEEHRFGVRHKEALKALRSEVDVLTLTATPIPRTLGMALEGLRELSIIATAPQKRLAIKTFVRNESDAVIREAVLRELKRGGQVYYLHNEVDTIAQRRDKLAALVPEARIAVAHGQMPERELERVMKDFVAQRHNVLLCTTIIETGIDVPSANTIVIHRADKFGLAQLHQLRGRVGRSHHQAYAYLMVTDTRSLSKQAQQRLEAIQSMEELGSGFYLAMHDLEIRGAGEVLGESQSGNMHEVGFQLYNDMLSQAVRALRAGREPDLLNPLSATTEINLHTPALLPDDYCPDVHTRLGLYKRMASCGNDAQLDALIEEIVDRFGRLPPPAQALADVHRLRLAAQPYGVLKIDAGPKVTLMSFRPDAPVDAIQIVSLIQKNRHIKLAGQDRLRIERETADAKARTALVRDVLRQLGAPRPERLAA
;
A
#
# COMPACT_ATOMS: atom_id res chain seq x y z
N VAL A 1 28.22 -9.99 4.27
CA VAL A 1 26.75 -9.76 4.33
C VAL A 1 26.32 -9.61 5.79
N ALA A 2 25.44 -8.66 6.09
CA ALA A 2 24.83 -8.53 7.41
C ALA A 2 23.31 -8.75 7.34
N VAL A 3 22.77 -9.59 8.21
CA VAL A 3 21.32 -9.85 8.33
C VAL A 3 20.82 -9.38 9.68
N LEU A 4 19.79 -8.54 9.65
CA LEU A 4 19.21 -7.92 10.83
C LEU A 4 17.84 -8.49 11.10
N ALA A 5 17.69 -9.02 12.30
CA ALA A 5 16.42 -9.47 12.83
C ALA A 5 16.00 -8.60 14.03
N PRO A 6 14.69 -8.32 14.20
CA PRO A 6 14.21 -7.51 15.31
C PRO A 6 14.31 -8.23 16.67
N THR A 7 14.27 -9.57 16.66
CA THR A 7 14.32 -10.40 17.87
C THR A 7 15.49 -11.38 17.86
N THR A 8 15.96 -11.77 19.05
CA THR A 8 17.02 -12.78 19.24
C THR A 8 16.60 -14.15 18.70
N LEU A 9 15.32 -14.51 18.82
CA LEU A 9 14.76 -15.75 18.29
C LEU A 9 14.79 -15.80 16.77
N LEU A 10 14.40 -14.71 16.08
CA LEU A 10 14.51 -14.63 14.62
C LEU A 10 15.98 -14.69 14.16
N ALA A 11 16.89 -14.06 14.89
CA ALA A 11 18.32 -14.14 14.59
C ALA A 11 18.84 -15.60 14.69
N GLU A 12 18.42 -16.34 15.72
CA GLU A 12 18.74 -17.77 15.88
C GLU A 12 18.14 -18.61 14.74
N GLN A 13 16.88 -18.38 14.37
CA GLN A 13 16.20 -19.08 13.27
C GLN A 13 16.87 -18.83 11.92
N HIS A 14 17.19 -17.57 11.60
CA HIS A 14 17.94 -17.22 10.40
C HIS A 14 19.32 -17.87 10.42
N CYS A 15 20.01 -17.84 11.56
CA CYS A 15 21.32 -18.49 11.68
C CYS A 15 21.26 -19.99 11.41
N GLN A 16 20.27 -20.69 11.95
CA GLN A 16 20.07 -22.11 11.69
C GLN A 16 19.79 -22.37 10.20
N THR A 17 18.84 -21.64 9.63
CA THR A 17 18.43 -21.79 8.21
C THR A 17 19.59 -21.53 7.26
N PHE A 18 20.39 -20.49 7.53
CA PHE A 18 21.58 -20.18 6.73
C PHE A 18 22.66 -21.25 6.89
N ARG A 19 22.93 -21.73 8.11
CA ARG A 19 23.90 -22.81 8.33
C ARG A 19 23.52 -24.08 7.58
N ASP A 20 22.26 -24.47 7.65
CA ASP A 20 21.75 -25.65 6.94
C ASP A 20 21.84 -25.47 5.42
N ARG A 21 21.55 -24.26 4.92
CA ARG A 21 21.62 -23.95 3.48
C ARG A 21 23.05 -23.87 2.93
N PHE A 22 23.99 -23.37 3.73
CA PHE A 22 25.39 -23.19 3.36
C PHE A 22 26.29 -24.31 3.90
N ALA A 23 25.75 -25.43 4.38
CA ALA A 23 26.52 -26.52 4.98
C ALA A 23 27.61 -27.07 4.04
N ASP A 24 27.34 -27.12 2.74
CA ASP A 24 28.27 -27.62 1.71
C ASP A 24 29.25 -26.55 1.20
N TRP A 25 29.13 -25.31 1.68
CA TRP A 25 29.91 -24.18 1.20
C TRP A 25 30.88 -23.70 2.29
N PRO A 26 32.10 -23.24 1.94
CA PRO A 26 33.07 -22.75 2.91
C PRO A 26 32.73 -21.32 3.41
N VAL A 27 31.46 -21.05 3.72
CA VAL A 27 30.96 -19.75 4.17
C VAL A 27 30.89 -19.74 5.70
N ARG A 28 31.56 -18.78 6.33
CA ARG A 28 31.57 -18.65 7.78
C ARG A 28 30.43 -17.77 8.26
N ILE A 29 29.48 -18.38 8.97
CA ILE A 29 28.29 -17.73 9.50
C ILE A 29 28.41 -17.54 11.01
N ALA A 30 28.36 -16.29 11.47
CA ALA A 30 28.37 -15.94 12.88
C ALA A 30 27.02 -15.38 13.34
N GLU A 31 26.64 -15.73 14.56
CA GLU A 31 25.45 -15.21 15.24
C GLU A 31 25.87 -14.19 16.30
N MET A 32 25.30 -12.99 16.26
CA MET A 32 25.49 -11.96 17.28
C MET A 32 24.15 -11.64 17.95
N SER A 33 23.77 -12.52 18.86
CA SER A 33 22.55 -12.42 19.68
C SER A 33 22.89 -12.42 21.17
N ARG A 34 21.88 -12.23 22.03
CA ARG A 34 22.06 -12.34 23.49
C ARG A 34 22.29 -13.77 23.98
N PHE A 35 22.05 -14.78 23.15
CA PHE A 35 22.25 -16.19 23.49
C PHE A 35 23.71 -16.62 23.44
N ARG A 36 24.55 -15.86 22.73
CA ARG A 36 25.98 -16.14 22.61
C ARG A 36 26.75 -15.59 23.79
N SER A 37 27.75 -16.35 24.22
CA SER A 37 28.66 -15.93 25.26
C SER A 37 29.48 -14.72 24.83
N THR A 38 29.92 -13.90 25.79
CA THR A 38 30.80 -12.75 25.50
C THR A 38 32.07 -13.16 24.75
N ARG A 39 32.56 -14.38 24.99
CA ARG A 39 33.72 -14.93 24.27
C ARG A 39 33.42 -15.15 22.79
N GLU A 40 32.28 -15.75 22.46
CA GLU A 40 31.85 -15.96 21.07
C GLU A 40 31.58 -14.62 20.36
N ILE A 41 30.94 -13.66 21.04
CA ILE A 41 30.67 -12.32 20.49
C ILE A 41 31.99 -11.60 20.18
N ASN A 42 32.96 -11.63 21.09
CA ASN A 42 34.26 -10.99 20.87
C ASN A 42 35.05 -11.68 19.75
N ALA A 43 34.94 -13.00 19.60
CA ALA A 43 35.53 -13.71 18.48
C ALA A 43 34.85 -13.31 17.15
N ALA A 44 33.53 -13.15 17.14
CA ALA A 44 32.79 -12.69 15.98
C ALA A 44 33.16 -11.25 15.57
N LEU A 45 33.30 -10.34 16.54
CA LEU A 45 33.72 -8.96 16.28
C LEU A 45 35.12 -8.88 15.65
N LYS A 46 36.08 -9.68 16.16
CA LYS A 46 37.42 -9.79 15.55
C LYS A 46 37.33 -10.37 14.15
N GLY A 47 36.57 -11.46 13.98
CA GLY A 47 36.43 -12.11 12.69
C GLY A 47 35.76 -11.23 11.62
N LEU A 48 34.89 -10.31 12.01
CA LEU A 48 34.28 -9.30 11.12
C LEU A 48 35.26 -8.20 10.69
N ALA A 49 36.12 -7.76 11.60
CA ALA A 49 37.15 -6.77 11.31
C ALA A 49 38.24 -7.35 10.40
N ASP A 50 38.62 -8.61 10.62
CA ASP A 50 39.66 -9.31 9.86
C ASP A 50 39.12 -9.93 8.54
N GLY A 51 37.82 -9.89 8.31
CA GLY A 51 37.18 -10.45 7.10
C GLY A 51 37.07 -11.97 7.06
N THR A 52 37.27 -12.66 8.19
CA THR A 52 37.13 -14.12 8.29
C THR A 52 35.68 -14.59 8.43
N ILE A 53 34.73 -13.68 8.63
CA ILE A 53 33.29 -13.97 8.73
C ILE A 53 32.59 -13.34 7.54
N ASP A 54 31.96 -14.18 6.72
CA ASP A 54 31.29 -13.75 5.49
C ASP A 54 29.87 -13.26 5.75
N ILE A 55 29.16 -13.94 6.65
CA ILE A 55 27.75 -13.65 6.99
C ILE A 55 27.64 -13.48 8.49
N VAL A 56 27.11 -12.33 8.92
CA VAL A 56 26.71 -12.13 10.31
C VAL A 56 25.21 -11.92 10.42
N ILE A 57 24.62 -12.60 11.39
CA ILE A 57 23.18 -12.56 11.67
C ILE A 57 23.01 -12.12 13.11
N GLY A 58 22.21 -11.09 13.35
CA GLY A 58 22.09 -10.52 14.68
C GLY A 58 20.98 -9.50 14.81
N THR A 59 20.88 -8.94 16.01
CA THR A 59 19.91 -7.87 16.31
C THR A 59 20.56 -6.49 16.14
N HIS A 60 19.90 -5.44 16.63
CA HIS A 60 20.40 -4.06 16.61
C HIS A 60 21.83 -3.87 17.16
N LYS A 61 22.36 -4.82 17.95
CA LYS A 61 23.76 -4.81 18.41
C LYS A 61 24.79 -4.82 17.28
N LEU A 62 24.42 -5.30 16.09
CA LEU A 62 25.30 -5.33 14.92
C LEU A 62 25.80 -3.95 14.48
N PHE A 63 25.05 -2.88 14.74
CA PHE A 63 25.47 -1.50 14.39
C PHE A 63 25.86 -0.67 15.60
N SER A 64 26.21 -1.31 16.71
CA SER A 64 26.91 -0.60 17.76
C SER A 64 28.26 -0.11 17.24
N ALA A 65 28.78 1.00 17.80
CA ALA A 65 30.06 1.59 17.39
C ALA A 65 31.27 0.64 17.49
N GLN A 66 31.11 -0.51 18.15
CA GLN A 66 32.14 -1.52 18.33
C GLN A 66 32.26 -2.48 17.12
N THR A 67 31.23 -2.56 16.28
CA THR A 67 31.26 -3.45 15.11
C THR A 67 31.95 -2.76 13.95
N LYS A 68 33.08 -3.30 13.50
CA LYS A 68 33.78 -2.86 12.29
C LYS A 68 33.72 -3.97 11.25
N PHE A 69 33.24 -3.62 10.07
CA PHE A 69 33.19 -4.54 8.93
C PHE A 69 34.42 -4.29 8.06
N SER A 70 35.08 -5.37 7.63
CA SER A 70 36.18 -5.28 6.66
C SER A 70 35.67 -4.79 5.29
N ASN A 71 34.61 -5.43 4.76
CA ASN A 71 33.96 -5.04 3.51
C ASN A 71 32.47 -5.42 3.56
N LEU A 72 31.59 -4.44 3.80
CA LEU A 72 30.15 -4.66 3.88
C LEU A 72 29.48 -4.35 2.54
N GLY A 73 29.20 -5.39 1.74
CA GLY A 73 28.54 -5.23 0.43
C GLY A 73 27.01 -5.30 0.44
N LEU A 74 26.39 -5.98 1.43
CA LEU A 74 24.94 -6.19 1.46
C LEU A 74 24.41 -6.22 2.89
N VAL A 75 23.32 -5.50 3.12
CA VAL A 75 22.54 -5.51 4.36
C VAL A 75 21.12 -6.00 4.08
N ILE A 76 20.72 -7.06 4.77
CA ILE A 76 19.36 -7.61 4.72
C ILE A 76 18.64 -7.22 6.01
N ILE A 77 17.48 -6.57 5.91
CA ILE A 77 16.66 -6.14 7.04
C ILE A 77 15.34 -6.91 7.00
N ASP A 78 15.07 -7.71 8.02
CA ASP A 78 13.80 -8.41 8.16
C ASP A 78 12.84 -7.64 9.09
N GLU A 79 11.57 -7.53 8.71
CA GLU A 79 10.51 -6.81 9.44
C GLU A 79 10.89 -5.37 9.84
N GLU A 80 11.32 -4.54 8.87
CA GLU A 80 11.81 -3.15 9.07
C GLU A 80 10.90 -2.28 9.95
N HIS A 81 9.58 -2.52 9.93
CA HIS A 81 8.60 -1.75 10.69
C HIS A 81 8.79 -1.85 12.22
N ARG A 82 9.44 -2.92 12.72
CA ARG A 82 9.70 -3.13 14.15
C ARG A 82 10.93 -2.37 14.67
N PHE A 83 11.75 -1.79 13.79
CA PHE A 83 12.94 -1.02 14.20
C PHE A 83 12.56 0.43 14.54
N GLY A 84 13.08 0.90 15.69
CA GLY A 84 12.89 2.28 16.16
C GLY A 84 13.59 3.32 15.27
N VAL A 85 13.19 4.58 15.42
CA VAL A 85 13.66 5.72 14.58
C VAL A 85 15.19 5.86 14.61
N ARG A 86 15.81 5.77 15.78
CA ARG A 86 17.28 5.85 15.94
C ARG A 86 18.03 4.75 15.18
N HIS A 87 17.49 3.53 15.15
CA HIS A 87 18.11 2.43 14.39
C HIS A 87 17.97 2.67 12.88
N LYS A 88 16.85 3.28 12.45
CA LYS A 88 16.61 3.64 11.05
C LYS A 88 17.55 4.75 10.57
N GLU A 89 17.92 5.70 11.42
CA GLU A 89 18.90 6.74 11.10
C GLU A 89 20.31 6.18 10.92
N ALA A 90 20.75 5.30 11.81
CA ALA A 90 22.03 4.59 11.65
C ALA A 90 22.07 3.76 10.35
N LEU A 91 20.96 3.10 10.01
CA LEU A 91 20.80 2.38 8.75
C LEU A 91 20.79 3.29 7.51
N LYS A 92 20.25 4.51 7.62
CA LYS A 92 20.26 5.48 6.51
C LYS A 92 21.66 6.00 6.20
N ALA A 93 22.50 6.19 7.21
CA ALA A 93 23.89 6.61 7.01
C ALA A 93 24.71 5.54 6.24
N LEU A 94 24.37 4.26 6.40
CA LEU A 94 25.04 3.15 5.71
C LEU A 94 24.51 2.92 4.28
N ARG A 95 23.31 3.42 3.96
CA ARG A 95 22.67 3.24 2.63
C ARG A 95 23.36 3.98 1.50
N SER A 96 24.23 4.95 1.77
CA SER A 96 24.96 5.68 0.72
C SER A 96 26.08 4.85 0.08
N GLU A 97 26.53 3.77 0.75
CA GLU A 97 27.70 2.99 0.33
C GLU A 97 27.42 1.49 0.18
N VAL A 98 26.22 1.02 0.56
CA VAL A 98 25.92 -0.43 0.70
C VAL A 98 24.54 -0.77 0.13
N ASP A 99 24.42 -1.91 -0.54
CA ASP A 99 23.15 -2.45 -1.02
C ASP A 99 22.25 -2.89 0.14
N VAL A 100 20.97 -2.51 0.11
CA VAL A 100 20.01 -2.83 1.18
C VAL A 100 18.79 -3.57 0.64
N LEU A 101 18.55 -4.77 1.19
CA LEU A 101 17.36 -5.58 0.95
C LEU A 101 16.45 -5.57 2.18
N THR A 102 15.25 -5.00 2.06
CA THR A 102 14.23 -5.08 3.12
C THR A 102 13.22 -6.19 2.81
N LEU A 103 12.94 -7.05 3.80
CA LEU A 103 11.88 -8.06 3.79
C LEU A 103 10.77 -7.64 4.75
N THR A 104 9.50 -7.78 4.34
CA THR A 104 8.34 -7.51 5.21
C THR A 104 7.15 -8.38 4.80
N ALA A 105 6.41 -8.90 5.77
CA ALA A 105 5.19 -9.67 5.53
C ALA A 105 4.00 -8.79 5.09
N THR A 106 4.00 -7.52 5.50
CA THR A 106 3.00 -6.52 5.14
C THR A 106 3.70 -5.25 4.67
N PRO A 107 3.50 -4.79 3.43
CA PRO A 107 4.08 -3.53 2.99
C PRO A 107 3.45 -2.39 3.79
N ILE A 108 4.28 -1.47 4.29
CA ILE A 108 3.79 -0.25 4.95
C ILE A 108 3.06 0.56 3.87
N PRO A 109 1.83 1.08 4.10
CA PRO A 109 1.06 1.78 3.07
C PRO A 109 1.83 2.93 2.39
N ARG A 110 2.65 3.64 3.15
CA ARG A 110 3.57 4.68 2.63
C ARG A 110 4.66 4.12 1.71
N THR A 111 5.25 2.98 2.07
CA THR A 111 6.28 2.32 1.26
C THR A 111 5.69 1.71 -0.01
N LEU A 112 4.44 1.23 0.06
CA LEU A 112 3.67 0.78 -1.09
C LEU A 112 3.42 1.93 -2.08
N GLY A 113 2.97 3.10 -1.59
CA GLY A 113 2.77 4.29 -2.43
C GLY A 113 4.05 4.72 -3.16
N MET A 114 5.18 4.82 -2.43
CA MET A 114 6.47 5.18 -3.03
C MET A 114 6.98 4.16 -4.07
N ALA A 115 6.69 2.87 -3.86
CA ALA A 115 7.07 1.82 -4.81
C ALA A 115 6.21 1.86 -6.09
N LEU A 116 4.91 2.09 -5.96
CA LEU A 116 3.99 2.24 -7.09
C LEU A 116 4.32 3.45 -7.97
N GLU A 117 4.92 4.49 -7.39
CA GLU A 117 5.42 5.68 -8.10
C GLU A 117 6.85 5.53 -8.65
N GLY A 118 7.50 4.37 -8.44
CA GLY A 118 8.82 4.05 -8.99
C GLY A 118 10.01 4.71 -8.28
N LEU A 119 9.83 5.17 -7.03
CA LEU A 119 10.92 5.67 -6.16
C LEU A 119 11.62 4.52 -5.41
N ARG A 120 11.01 3.34 -5.34
CA ARG A 120 11.61 2.10 -4.82
C ARG A 120 11.23 0.93 -5.71
N GLU A 121 12.20 0.09 -6.01
CA GLU A 121 11.95 -1.22 -6.61
C GLU A 121 11.32 -2.15 -5.56
N LEU A 122 10.19 -2.76 -5.91
CA LEU A 122 9.44 -3.64 -5.03
C LEU A 122 9.13 -4.93 -5.78
N SER A 123 9.58 -6.05 -5.23
CA SER A 123 9.26 -7.39 -5.71
C SER A 123 8.21 -8.02 -4.82
N ILE A 124 7.08 -8.42 -5.41
CA ILE A 124 5.97 -9.08 -4.71
C ILE A 124 6.07 -10.58 -4.96
N ILE A 125 6.27 -11.34 -3.89
CA ILE A 125 6.19 -12.81 -3.93
C ILE A 125 4.77 -13.22 -3.55
N ALA A 126 3.88 -13.35 -4.54
CA ALA A 126 2.48 -13.68 -4.32
C ALA A 126 2.20 -15.20 -4.28
N THR A 127 2.97 -16.00 -5.03
CA THR A 127 2.73 -17.44 -5.15
C THR A 127 3.24 -18.19 -3.92
N ALA A 128 2.32 -18.83 -3.18
CA ALA A 128 2.69 -19.70 -2.07
C ALA A 128 3.37 -21.00 -2.56
N PRO A 129 4.30 -21.60 -1.78
CA PRO A 129 4.90 -22.89 -2.11
C PRO A 129 3.84 -24.00 -2.26
N GLN A 130 4.06 -24.95 -3.19
CA GLN A 130 3.12 -26.00 -3.64
C GLN A 130 2.52 -26.91 -2.55
N LYS A 131 2.90 -26.80 -1.28
CA LYS A 131 2.43 -27.67 -0.18
C LYS A 131 1.79 -26.92 0.99
N ARG A 132 1.45 -25.64 0.82
CA ARG A 132 0.83 -24.83 1.87
C ARG A 132 -0.69 -24.82 1.72
N LEU A 133 -1.40 -25.38 2.69
CA LEU A 133 -2.86 -25.39 2.72
C LEU A 133 -3.40 -24.04 3.26
N ALA A 134 -4.51 -23.57 2.68
CA ALA A 134 -5.22 -22.39 3.15
C ALA A 134 -5.67 -22.54 4.61
N ILE A 135 -5.63 -21.46 5.39
CA ILE A 135 -6.01 -21.47 6.80
C ILE A 135 -7.54 -21.28 6.90
N LYS A 136 -8.25 -22.26 7.48
CA LYS A 136 -9.70 -22.14 7.69
C LYS A 136 -10.00 -21.18 8.83
N THR A 137 -10.65 -20.07 8.51
CA THR A 137 -10.93 -18.99 9.47
C THR A 137 -12.41 -19.01 9.87
N PHE A 138 -12.69 -19.00 11.16
CA PHE A 138 -14.05 -19.01 11.70
C PHE A 138 -14.27 -17.81 12.62
N VAL A 139 -15.28 -17.00 12.34
CA VAL A 139 -15.77 -15.97 13.26
C VAL A 139 -16.93 -16.53 14.08
N ARG A 140 -16.79 -16.59 15.40
CA ARG A 140 -17.81 -17.18 16.31
C ARG A 140 -17.93 -16.38 17.60
N ASN A 141 -19.10 -16.50 18.24
CA ASN A 141 -19.28 -16.02 19.61
C ASN A 141 -18.36 -16.80 20.56
N GLU A 142 -17.83 -16.13 21.57
CA GLU A 142 -17.02 -16.77 22.60
C GLU A 142 -17.88 -17.80 23.35
N SER A 143 -17.44 -19.06 23.30
CA SER A 143 -18.08 -20.16 24.01
C SER A 143 -17.01 -21.13 24.50
N ASP A 144 -17.11 -21.52 25.76
CA ASP A 144 -16.19 -22.47 26.40
C ASP A 144 -16.18 -23.82 25.65
N ALA A 145 -17.31 -24.24 25.06
CA ALA A 145 -17.41 -25.46 24.26
C ALA A 145 -16.55 -25.38 22.98
N VAL A 146 -16.60 -24.26 22.26
CA VAL A 146 -15.85 -24.04 21.02
C VAL A 146 -14.35 -23.97 21.30
N ILE A 147 -13.94 -23.28 22.37
CA ILE A 147 -12.54 -23.20 22.79
C ILE A 147 -12.02 -24.60 23.14
N ARG A 148 -12.78 -25.36 23.94
CA ARG A 148 -12.39 -26.72 24.34
C ARG A 148 -12.25 -27.64 23.14
N GLU A 149 -13.21 -27.61 22.21
CA GLU A 149 -13.15 -28.42 21.00
C GLU A 149 -11.94 -28.07 20.11
N ALA A 150 -11.71 -26.77 19.87
CA ALA A 150 -10.59 -26.30 19.06
C ALA A 150 -9.24 -26.73 19.64
N VAL A 151 -9.07 -26.57 20.97
CA VAL A 151 -7.84 -26.94 21.67
C VAL A 151 -7.66 -28.47 21.66
N LEU A 152 -8.66 -29.25 22.08
CA LEU A 152 -8.57 -30.71 22.13
C LEU A 152 -8.32 -31.34 20.74
N ARG A 153 -8.91 -30.77 19.68
CA ARG A 153 -8.69 -31.24 18.31
C ARG A 153 -7.22 -31.16 17.92
N GLU A 154 -6.53 -30.07 18.28
CA GLU A 154 -5.10 -29.91 17.96
C GLU A 154 -4.22 -30.77 18.87
N LEU A 155 -4.53 -30.88 20.17
CA LEU A 155 -3.79 -31.77 21.07
C LEU A 155 -3.87 -33.25 20.63
N LYS A 156 -5.03 -33.72 20.17
CA LYS A 156 -5.18 -35.08 19.62
C LYS A 156 -4.30 -35.35 18.40
N ARG A 157 -3.93 -34.30 17.65
CA ARG A 157 -3.03 -34.38 16.50
C ARG A 157 -1.55 -34.27 16.89
N GLY A 158 -1.25 -34.09 18.18
CA GLY A 158 0.11 -33.79 18.65
C GLY A 158 0.60 -32.39 18.28
N GLY A 159 -0.31 -31.51 17.87
CA GLY A 159 0.01 -30.12 17.53
C GLY A 159 0.01 -29.20 18.75
N GLN A 160 0.28 -27.93 18.48
CA GLN A 160 0.28 -26.87 19.49
C GLN A 160 -0.70 -25.76 19.13
N VAL A 161 -1.19 -25.06 20.15
CA VAL A 161 -2.23 -24.03 20.02
C VAL A 161 -1.72 -22.69 20.52
N TYR A 162 -1.93 -21.65 19.73
CA TYR A 162 -1.83 -20.27 20.19
C TYR A 162 -3.18 -19.81 20.75
N TYR A 163 -3.21 -19.39 22.01
CA TYR A 163 -4.36 -18.72 22.59
C TYR A 163 -4.00 -17.26 22.84
N LEU A 164 -4.55 -16.36 22.02
CA LEU A 164 -4.26 -14.93 22.11
C LEU A 164 -5.21 -14.26 23.08
N HIS A 165 -4.67 -13.58 24.08
CA HIS A 165 -5.38 -12.72 25.02
C HIS A 165 -4.54 -11.46 25.28
N ASN A 166 -5.02 -10.30 24.81
CA ASN A 166 -4.21 -9.07 24.75
C ASN A 166 -4.22 -8.21 26.03
N GLU A 167 -4.72 -8.73 27.14
CA GLU A 167 -4.79 -8.01 28.42
C GLU A 167 -3.90 -8.72 29.44
N VAL A 168 -2.84 -8.06 29.90
CA VAL A 168 -1.85 -8.67 30.82
C VAL A 168 -2.45 -8.84 32.22
N ASP A 169 -3.25 -7.89 32.68
CA ASP A 169 -3.83 -7.89 34.03
C ASP A 169 -4.74 -9.12 34.26
N THR A 170 -5.44 -9.57 33.22
CA THR A 170 -6.42 -10.66 33.27
C THR A 170 -5.87 -11.99 32.72
N ILE A 171 -4.63 -12.02 32.23
CA ILE A 171 -4.02 -13.21 31.62
C ILE A 171 -3.89 -14.37 32.60
N ALA A 172 -3.60 -14.08 33.88
CA ALA A 172 -3.48 -15.09 34.92
C ALA A 172 -4.83 -15.77 35.23
N GLN A 173 -5.89 -14.96 35.36
CA GLN A 173 -7.26 -15.49 35.52
C GLN A 173 -7.67 -16.32 34.30
N ARG A 174 -7.30 -15.87 33.10
CA ARG A 174 -7.60 -16.60 31.87
C ARG A 174 -6.86 -17.93 31.78
N ARG A 175 -5.60 -17.99 32.24
CA ARG A 175 -4.83 -19.24 32.38
C ARG A 175 -5.59 -20.23 33.25
N ASP A 176 -6.05 -19.80 34.42
CA ASP A 176 -6.72 -20.69 35.37
C ASP A 176 -8.06 -21.20 34.81
N LYS A 177 -8.82 -20.32 34.14
CA LYS A 177 -10.04 -20.73 33.42
C LYS A 177 -9.75 -21.74 32.31
N LEU A 178 -8.68 -21.54 31.53
CA LEU A 178 -8.28 -22.46 30.46
C LEU A 178 -7.80 -23.81 31.02
N ALA A 179 -7.06 -23.80 32.14
CA ALA A 179 -6.60 -25.01 32.81
C ALA A 179 -7.79 -25.84 33.36
N ALA A 180 -8.82 -25.18 33.88
CA ALA A 180 -10.05 -25.85 34.29
C ALA A 180 -10.86 -26.41 33.10
N LEU A 181 -10.85 -25.70 31.96
CA LEU A 181 -11.58 -26.10 30.76
C LEU A 181 -10.93 -27.28 30.03
N VAL A 182 -9.60 -27.31 29.99
CA VAL A 182 -8.79 -28.32 29.29
C VAL A 182 -7.67 -28.82 30.20
N PRO A 183 -7.99 -29.70 31.18
CA PRO A 183 -7.00 -30.22 32.13
C PRO A 183 -5.91 -31.06 31.47
N GLU A 184 -6.13 -31.56 30.26
CA GLU A 184 -5.14 -32.32 29.48
C GLU A 184 -4.05 -31.43 28.86
N ALA A 185 -4.26 -30.11 28.83
CA ALA A 185 -3.35 -29.19 28.18
C ALA A 185 -2.23 -28.68 29.10
N ARG A 186 -0.99 -28.77 28.62
CA ARG A 186 0.15 -28.09 29.24
C ARG A 186 0.21 -26.65 28.74
N ILE A 187 -0.28 -25.73 29.57
CA ILE A 187 -0.40 -24.30 29.25
C ILE A 187 0.83 -23.55 29.72
N ALA A 188 1.43 -22.75 28.83
CA ALA A 188 2.45 -21.75 29.17
C ALA A 188 1.91 -20.34 28.92
N VAL A 189 2.43 -19.36 29.66
CA VAL A 189 2.02 -17.95 29.54
C VAL A 189 3.19 -17.12 29.00
N ALA A 190 2.94 -16.28 28.00
CA ALA A 190 3.92 -15.38 27.41
C ALA A 190 3.33 -13.98 27.15
N HIS A 191 3.75 -12.97 27.91
CA HIS A 191 3.28 -11.58 27.75
C HIS A 191 4.43 -10.56 27.72
N GLY A 192 4.17 -9.36 27.19
CA GLY A 192 5.22 -8.39 26.80
C GLY A 192 5.94 -7.74 27.96
N GLN A 193 5.32 -7.77 29.14
CA GLN A 193 5.90 -7.29 30.39
C GLN A 193 6.81 -8.32 31.08
N MET A 194 6.88 -9.55 30.57
CA MET A 194 7.80 -10.55 31.11
C MET A 194 9.25 -10.13 30.84
N PRO A 195 10.18 -10.39 31.77
CA PRO A 195 11.61 -10.24 31.49
C PRO A 195 11.98 -11.00 30.22
N GLU A 196 12.74 -10.37 29.32
CA GLU A 196 13.09 -10.96 28.02
C GLU A 196 13.71 -12.36 28.15
N ARG A 197 14.52 -12.61 29.19
CA ARG A 197 15.13 -13.92 29.46
C ARG A 197 14.12 -15.00 29.81
N GLU A 198 13.04 -14.64 30.51
CA GLU A 198 11.97 -15.57 30.87
C GLU A 198 11.09 -15.87 29.65
N LEU A 199 10.73 -14.83 28.90
CA LEU A 199 10.01 -14.96 27.64
C LEU A 199 10.76 -15.88 26.67
N GLU A 200 12.06 -15.66 26.46
CA GLU A 200 12.92 -16.50 25.62
C GLU A 200 12.91 -17.97 26.07
N ARG A 201 12.94 -18.23 27.39
CA ARG A 201 12.88 -19.59 27.94
C ARG A 201 11.54 -20.26 27.65
N VAL A 202 10.43 -19.58 27.93
CA VAL A 202 9.08 -20.09 27.65
C VAL A 202 8.91 -20.40 26.17
N MET A 203 9.43 -19.53 25.30
CA MET A 203 9.37 -19.75 23.86
C MET A 203 10.21 -20.96 23.42
N LYS A 204 11.41 -21.16 23.97
CA LYS A 204 12.22 -22.36 23.71
C LYS A 204 11.52 -23.63 24.18
N ASP A 205 10.90 -23.60 25.35
CA ASP A 205 10.12 -24.72 25.88
C ASP A 205 8.90 -25.03 25.01
N PHE A 206 8.27 -24.00 24.44
CA PHE A 206 7.19 -24.15 23.48
C PHE A 206 7.68 -24.75 22.16
N VAL A 207 8.76 -24.25 21.55
CA VAL A 207 9.33 -24.86 20.33
C VAL A 207 9.73 -26.32 20.54
N ALA A 208 10.27 -26.66 21.72
CA ALA A 208 10.63 -28.03 22.11
C ALA A 208 9.43 -28.92 22.49
N GLN A 209 8.19 -28.49 22.25
CA GLN A 209 6.95 -29.22 22.55
C GLN A 209 6.77 -29.64 24.02
N ARG A 210 7.41 -28.94 24.97
CA ARG A 210 7.19 -29.15 26.41
C ARG A 210 5.82 -28.64 26.86
N HIS A 211 5.30 -27.64 26.16
CA HIS A 211 3.97 -27.07 26.33
C HIS A 211 3.14 -27.22 25.06
N ASN A 212 1.84 -27.46 25.21
CA ASN A 212 0.93 -27.67 24.09
C ASN A 212 0.13 -26.41 23.75
N VAL A 213 -0.13 -25.56 24.75
CA VAL A 213 -0.91 -24.33 24.57
C VAL A 213 -0.07 -23.14 25.05
N LEU A 214 0.10 -22.14 24.19
CA LEU A 214 0.72 -20.88 24.56
C LEU A 214 -0.35 -19.79 24.71
N LEU A 215 -0.66 -19.43 25.95
CA LEU A 215 -1.47 -18.27 26.29
C LEU A 215 -0.60 -17.02 26.17
N CYS A 216 -0.86 -16.18 25.17
CA CYS A 216 0.02 -15.08 24.83
C CYS A 216 -0.71 -13.78 24.48
N THR A 217 0.00 -12.66 24.58
CA THR A 217 -0.42 -11.38 23.98
C THR A 217 0.06 -11.29 22.52
N THR A 218 -0.04 -10.11 21.90
CA THR A 218 0.43 -9.85 20.53
C THR A 218 1.93 -10.05 20.28
N ILE A 219 2.72 -10.51 21.25
CA ILE A 219 4.14 -10.81 21.07
C ILE A 219 4.37 -11.85 19.97
N ILE A 220 3.45 -12.79 19.75
CA ILE A 220 3.60 -13.76 18.66
C ILE A 220 3.67 -13.12 17.27
N GLU A 221 3.30 -11.84 17.15
CA GLU A 221 3.54 -11.03 15.95
C GLU A 221 5.05 -10.87 15.64
N THR A 222 5.96 -11.08 16.60
CA THR A 222 7.41 -10.76 16.48
C THR A 222 8.30 -11.86 15.90
N GLY A 223 7.74 -12.76 15.09
CA GLY A 223 8.59 -13.63 14.28
C GLY A 223 8.92 -14.98 14.88
N ILE A 224 8.08 -15.52 15.76
CA ILE A 224 8.27 -16.89 16.21
C ILE A 224 7.56 -17.81 15.22
N ASP A 225 8.36 -18.60 14.49
CA ASP A 225 7.87 -19.67 13.63
C ASP A 225 7.84 -20.98 14.41
N VAL A 226 6.64 -21.52 14.65
CA VAL A 226 6.47 -22.84 15.24
C VAL A 226 5.71 -23.71 14.23
N PRO A 227 6.40 -24.58 13.47
CA PRO A 227 5.76 -25.42 12.46
C PRO A 227 4.67 -26.34 13.01
N SER A 228 4.80 -26.75 14.27
CA SER A 228 3.83 -27.59 15.00
C SER A 228 2.58 -26.84 15.48
N ALA A 229 2.57 -25.50 15.42
CA ALA A 229 1.43 -24.70 15.81
C ALA A 229 0.48 -24.47 14.62
N ASN A 230 -0.60 -25.25 14.56
CA ASN A 230 -1.56 -25.18 13.44
C ASN A 230 -2.91 -24.56 13.82
N THR A 231 -3.18 -24.35 15.11
CA THR A 231 -4.43 -23.76 15.56
C THR A 231 -4.16 -22.48 16.34
N ILE A 232 -4.86 -21.39 15.97
CA ILE A 232 -4.86 -20.12 16.72
C ILE A 232 -6.27 -19.78 17.16
N VAL A 233 -6.42 -19.40 18.42
CA VAL A 233 -7.67 -18.91 19.02
C VAL A 233 -7.42 -17.46 19.45
N ILE A 234 -8.15 -16.52 18.85
CA ILE A 234 -8.03 -15.09 19.12
C ILE A 234 -9.20 -14.66 19.99
N HIS A 235 -8.93 -14.34 21.26
CA HIS A 235 -9.92 -13.78 22.16
C HIS A 235 -10.15 -12.30 21.84
N ARG A 236 -11.43 -11.90 21.71
CA ARG A 236 -11.85 -10.55 21.36
C ARG A 236 -11.20 -10.02 20.08
N ALA A 237 -11.43 -10.75 18.98
CA ALA A 237 -10.97 -10.40 17.64
C ALA A 237 -11.46 -9.01 17.18
N ASP A 238 -12.57 -8.53 17.73
CA ASP A 238 -13.18 -7.22 17.48
C ASP A 238 -12.26 -6.03 17.76
N LYS A 239 -11.35 -6.17 18.74
CA LYS A 239 -10.43 -5.09 19.14
C LYS A 239 -9.15 -5.01 18.31
N PHE A 240 -8.88 -5.96 17.43
CA PHE A 240 -7.67 -5.98 16.61
C PHE A 240 -7.87 -5.28 15.27
N GLY A 241 -6.80 -4.71 14.72
CA GLY A 241 -6.78 -4.20 13.35
C GLY A 241 -6.76 -5.34 12.32
N LEU A 242 -7.18 -5.06 11.08
CA LEU A 242 -7.17 -6.05 9.99
C LEU A 242 -5.75 -6.56 9.70
N ALA A 243 -4.77 -5.64 9.63
CA ALA A 243 -3.35 -5.97 9.51
C ALA A 243 -2.85 -6.92 10.60
N GLN A 244 -3.20 -6.62 11.86
CA GLN A 244 -2.79 -7.44 13.01
C GLN A 244 -3.42 -8.83 12.94
N LEU A 245 -4.73 -8.92 12.67
CA LEU A 245 -5.41 -10.22 12.56
C LEU A 245 -4.82 -11.08 11.45
N HIS A 246 -4.45 -10.48 10.30
CA HIS A 246 -3.80 -11.21 9.22
C HIS A 246 -2.40 -11.71 9.58
N GLN A 247 -1.59 -10.87 10.23
CA GLN A 247 -0.28 -11.26 10.73
C GLN A 247 -0.38 -12.40 11.75
N LEU A 248 -1.30 -12.29 12.72
CA LEU A 248 -1.58 -13.30 13.73
C LEU A 248 -2.06 -14.62 13.08
N ARG A 249 -2.98 -14.53 12.12
CA ARG A 249 -3.44 -15.69 11.32
C ARG A 249 -2.26 -16.34 10.58
N GLY A 250 -1.37 -15.55 9.99
CA GLY A 250 -0.19 -16.03 9.26
C GLY A 250 0.87 -16.74 10.12
N ARG A 251 0.74 -16.71 11.46
CA ARG A 251 1.61 -17.45 12.39
C ARG A 251 1.28 -18.94 12.48
N VAL A 252 0.12 -19.38 11.98
CA VAL A 252 -0.25 -20.80 11.90
C VAL A 252 -0.26 -21.30 10.45
N GLY A 253 -0.25 -22.63 10.26
CA GLY A 253 -0.35 -23.23 8.92
C GLY A 253 0.94 -23.13 8.12
N ARG A 254 2.06 -23.43 8.78
CA ARG A 254 3.39 -23.57 8.16
C ARG A 254 3.77 -25.03 7.87
N SER A 255 3.00 -25.99 8.38
CA SER A 255 3.13 -27.41 8.09
C SER A 255 2.25 -27.85 6.90
N HIS A 256 2.35 -29.13 6.52
CA HIS A 256 1.46 -29.77 5.54
C HIS A 256 0.05 -30.06 6.08
N HIS A 257 -0.21 -29.75 7.35
CA HIS A 257 -1.49 -30.00 7.98
C HIS A 257 -2.42 -28.81 7.84
N GLN A 258 -3.71 -29.10 7.70
CA GLN A 258 -4.76 -28.10 7.74
C GLN A 258 -4.69 -27.32 9.06
N ALA A 259 -4.55 -25.99 8.93
CA ALA A 259 -4.56 -25.05 10.04
C ALA A 259 -5.92 -24.37 10.21
N TYR A 260 -6.18 -23.92 11.43
CA TYR A 260 -7.45 -23.33 11.85
C TYR A 260 -7.23 -22.04 12.63
N ALA A 261 -8.00 -21.00 12.28
CA ALA A 261 -8.01 -19.73 12.99
C ALA A 261 -9.42 -19.45 13.52
N TYR A 262 -9.56 -19.40 14.85
CA TYR A 262 -10.81 -19.09 15.54
C TYR A 262 -10.78 -17.64 16.02
N LEU A 263 -11.60 -16.80 15.40
CA LEU A 263 -11.79 -15.39 15.75
C LEU A 263 -13.00 -15.29 16.68
N MET A 264 -12.75 -15.12 17.98
CA MET A 264 -13.80 -15.10 19.00
C MET A 264 -14.23 -13.67 19.29
N VAL A 265 -15.53 -13.42 19.28
CA VAL A 265 -16.14 -12.14 19.65
C VAL A 265 -17.15 -12.35 20.78
N THR A 266 -17.36 -11.36 21.64
CA THR A 266 -18.31 -11.49 22.76
C THR A 266 -19.74 -11.72 22.24
N ASP A 267 -20.15 -10.94 21.25
CA ASP A 267 -21.40 -11.16 20.54
C ASP A 267 -21.29 -10.62 19.11
N THR A 268 -21.53 -11.50 18.13
CA THR A 268 -21.53 -11.18 16.70
C THR A 268 -22.55 -10.12 16.30
N ARG A 269 -23.65 -9.97 17.04
CA ARG A 269 -24.74 -9.04 16.68
C ARG A 269 -24.52 -7.61 17.17
N SER A 270 -23.74 -7.42 18.24
CA SER A 270 -23.42 -6.11 18.82
C SER A 270 -22.12 -5.50 18.28
N LEU A 271 -21.52 -6.10 17.26
CA LEU A 271 -20.33 -5.55 16.61
C LEU A 271 -20.63 -4.25 15.89
N SER A 272 -19.66 -3.32 15.93
CA SER A 272 -19.73 -2.12 15.08
C SER A 272 -19.66 -2.53 13.59
N LYS A 273 -20.29 -1.73 12.72
CA LYS A 273 -20.27 -1.98 11.26
C LYS A 273 -18.84 -2.15 10.72
N GLN A 274 -17.89 -1.34 11.22
CA GLN A 274 -16.48 -1.43 10.86
C GLN A 274 -15.81 -2.71 11.39
N ALA A 275 -16.15 -3.18 12.60
CA ALA A 275 -15.63 -4.44 13.12
C ALA A 275 -16.17 -5.65 12.34
N GLN A 276 -17.45 -5.63 11.99
CA GLN A 276 -18.08 -6.67 11.20
C GLN A 276 -17.45 -6.76 9.80
N GLN A 277 -17.30 -5.64 9.09
CA GLN A 277 -16.65 -5.60 7.78
C GLN A 277 -15.21 -6.12 7.82
N ARG A 278 -14.43 -5.77 8.87
CA ARG A 278 -13.06 -6.29 9.04
C ARG A 278 -13.02 -7.80 9.25
N LEU A 279 -13.95 -8.35 10.05
CA LEU A 279 -14.02 -9.78 10.34
C LEU A 279 -14.55 -10.59 9.14
N GLU A 280 -15.50 -10.03 8.38
CA GLU A 280 -15.97 -10.62 7.13
C GLU A 280 -14.87 -10.62 6.07
N ALA A 281 -14.12 -9.51 5.93
CA ALA A 281 -13.00 -9.41 5.00
C ALA A 281 -11.90 -10.45 5.29
N ILE A 282 -11.54 -10.68 6.56
CA ILE A 282 -10.53 -11.69 6.87
C ILE A 282 -11.03 -13.13 6.69
N GLN A 283 -12.34 -13.36 6.82
CA GLN A 283 -12.95 -14.67 6.59
C GLN A 283 -13.05 -14.99 5.10
N SER A 284 -13.39 -14.01 4.25
CA SER A 284 -13.45 -14.19 2.79
C SER A 284 -12.06 -14.34 2.14
N MET A 285 -11.00 -13.89 2.83
CA MET A 285 -9.61 -14.07 2.43
C MET A 285 -9.10 -15.49 2.70
N GLU A 286 -9.68 -16.49 2.05
CA GLU A 286 -9.26 -17.90 2.18
C GLU A 286 -7.97 -18.22 1.40
N GLU A 287 -7.58 -17.40 0.41
CA GLU A 287 -6.38 -17.64 -0.40
C GLU A 287 -5.07 -17.08 0.19
N LEU A 288 -4.02 -17.90 0.09
CA LEU A 288 -2.64 -17.54 0.42
C LEU A 288 -2.07 -16.64 -0.68
N GLY A 289 -1.79 -15.38 -0.34
CA GLY A 289 -1.40 -14.31 -1.29
C GLY A 289 -2.09 -12.97 -0.99
N SER A 290 -3.08 -12.99 -0.09
CA SER A 290 -3.93 -11.83 0.24
C SER A 290 -3.24 -10.68 0.98
N GLY A 291 -1.95 -10.75 1.31
CA GLY A 291 -1.25 -9.69 2.08
C GLY A 291 -1.27 -8.32 1.37
N PHE A 292 -1.22 -8.33 0.03
CA PHE A 292 -1.33 -7.12 -0.79
C PHE A 292 -2.75 -6.56 -0.82
N TYR A 293 -3.75 -7.41 -1.06
CA TYR A 293 -5.18 -7.04 -0.99
C TYR A 293 -5.58 -6.54 0.41
N LEU A 294 -4.97 -7.09 1.45
CA LEU A 294 -5.17 -6.66 2.83
C LEU A 294 -4.61 -5.27 3.09
N ALA A 295 -3.44 -4.92 2.55
CA ALA A 295 -2.89 -3.58 2.67
C ALA A 295 -3.75 -2.53 1.93
N MET A 296 -4.33 -2.91 0.79
CA MET A 296 -5.28 -2.07 0.04
C MET A 296 -6.59 -1.86 0.81
N HIS A 297 -7.21 -2.93 1.32
CA HIS A 297 -8.41 -2.79 2.14
C HIS A 297 -8.16 -2.13 3.50
N ASP A 298 -7.01 -2.35 4.15
CA ASP A 298 -6.67 -1.65 5.41
C ASP A 298 -6.46 -0.16 5.16
N LEU A 299 -5.91 0.23 3.99
CA LEU A 299 -5.80 1.62 3.54
C LEU A 299 -7.18 2.24 3.25
N GLU A 300 -8.07 1.52 2.56
CA GLU A 300 -9.44 1.95 2.28
C GLU A 300 -10.29 2.08 3.56
N ILE A 301 -10.15 1.13 4.50
CA ILE A 301 -10.94 1.09 5.75
C ILE A 301 -10.42 2.08 6.79
N ARG A 302 -9.11 2.37 6.84
CA ARG A 302 -8.53 3.32 7.80
C ARG A 302 -8.49 4.75 7.28
N GLY A 303 -8.52 4.97 5.96
CA GLY A 303 -8.15 6.25 5.35
C GLY A 303 -6.63 6.49 5.52
N ALA A 304 -5.98 7.04 4.51
CA ALA A 304 -4.56 7.42 4.62
C ALA A 304 -4.38 8.46 5.74
N GLY A 305 -3.95 8.02 6.92
CA GLY A 305 -3.84 8.85 8.12
C GLY A 305 -2.78 9.95 8.03
N GLU A 306 -3.06 11.04 8.72
CA GLU A 306 -2.28 12.26 8.98
C GLU A 306 -0.76 12.07 9.00
N VAL A 307 -0.05 12.89 8.21
CA VAL A 307 1.40 13.10 8.33
C VAL A 307 1.75 14.30 9.22
N LEU A 308 0.76 15.06 9.72
CA LEU A 308 0.99 16.25 10.56
C LEU A 308 -0.09 16.41 11.66
N GLY A 309 0.12 15.72 12.80
CA GLY A 309 -0.27 16.14 14.16
C GLY A 309 -1.73 16.50 14.52
N GLU A 310 -2.27 15.72 15.46
CA GLU A 310 -3.34 15.97 16.45
C GLU A 310 -4.53 16.87 16.07
N SER A 311 -5.57 16.22 15.53
CA SER A 311 -6.99 16.29 15.94
C SER A 311 -8.02 16.70 14.87
N GLN A 312 -9.06 15.85 14.80
CA GLN A 312 -10.40 16.02 14.24
C GLN A 312 -10.69 15.63 12.76
N SER A 313 -11.36 14.48 12.65
CA SER A 313 -12.50 14.14 11.77
C SER A 313 -12.33 14.26 10.24
N GLY A 314 -11.94 13.15 9.60
CA GLY A 314 -12.93 12.17 9.16
C GLY A 314 -13.57 12.30 7.77
N ASN A 315 -13.45 13.42 7.05
CA ASN A 315 -13.91 13.49 5.63
C ASN A 315 -13.03 14.33 4.70
N MET A 316 -12.10 15.13 5.22
CA MET A 316 -11.17 15.94 4.41
C MET A 316 -9.96 15.17 3.86
N HIS A 317 -9.72 13.94 4.31
CA HIS A 317 -8.44 13.25 4.12
C HIS A 317 -8.28 12.54 2.76
N GLU A 318 -9.38 12.14 2.13
CA GLU A 318 -9.35 11.40 0.85
C GLU A 318 -8.91 12.31 -0.32
N VAL A 319 -9.32 13.59 -0.26
CA VAL A 319 -8.93 14.61 -1.26
C VAL A 319 -7.47 15.04 -1.07
N GLY A 320 -7.00 15.13 0.19
CA GLY A 320 -5.65 15.59 0.51
C GLY A 320 -4.54 14.63 0.10
N PHE A 321 -4.69 13.32 0.33
CA PHE A 321 -3.68 12.33 -0.06
C PHE A 321 -3.58 12.19 -1.58
N GLN A 322 -4.73 12.23 -2.27
CA GLN A 322 -4.75 12.14 -3.73
C GLN A 322 -4.14 13.39 -4.37
N LEU A 323 -4.51 14.58 -3.90
CA LEU A 323 -3.89 15.83 -4.35
C LEU A 323 -2.38 15.84 -4.05
N TYR A 324 -1.96 15.34 -2.88
CA TYR A 324 -0.55 15.22 -2.54
C TYR A 324 0.21 14.29 -3.49
N ASN A 325 -0.32 13.10 -3.81
CA ASN A 325 0.31 12.19 -4.78
C ASN A 325 0.31 12.78 -6.19
N ASP A 326 -0.74 13.48 -6.60
CA ASP A 326 -0.80 14.15 -7.90
C ASP A 326 0.25 15.28 -7.98
N MET A 327 0.39 16.08 -6.91
CA MET A 327 1.43 17.11 -6.77
C MET A 327 2.84 16.52 -6.79
N LEU A 328 3.05 15.42 -6.07
CA LEU A 328 4.35 14.77 -5.95
C LEU A 328 4.74 14.06 -7.27
N SER A 329 3.78 13.42 -7.93
CA SER A 329 3.93 12.84 -9.26
C SER A 329 4.28 13.90 -10.31
N GLN A 330 3.62 15.06 -10.27
CA GLN A 330 3.97 16.19 -11.14
C GLN A 330 5.37 16.72 -10.84
N ALA A 331 5.72 16.92 -9.56
CA ALA A 331 7.03 17.40 -9.17
C ALA A 331 8.15 16.44 -9.62
N VAL A 332 7.96 15.13 -9.48
CA VAL A 332 8.91 14.12 -9.96
C VAL A 332 9.01 14.12 -11.49
N ARG A 333 7.89 14.28 -12.22
CA ARG A 333 7.91 14.41 -13.69
C ARG A 333 8.64 15.68 -14.13
N ALA A 334 8.41 16.81 -13.45
CA ALA A 334 9.09 18.07 -13.71
C ALA A 334 10.60 17.92 -13.48
N LEU A 335 11.01 17.34 -12.34
CA LEU A 335 12.42 17.11 -12.00
C LEU A 335 13.10 16.13 -12.98
N ARG A 336 12.44 15.03 -13.36
CA ARG A 336 12.96 14.10 -14.40
C ARG A 336 13.12 14.76 -15.77
N ALA A 337 12.29 15.76 -16.06
CA ALA A 337 12.37 16.56 -17.28
C ALA A 337 13.32 17.78 -17.15
N GLY A 338 14.02 17.92 -16.02
CA GLY A 338 14.94 19.05 -15.77
C GLY A 338 14.25 20.40 -15.50
N ARG A 339 12.97 20.40 -15.10
CA ARG A 339 12.18 21.61 -14.80
C ARG A 339 12.04 21.81 -13.30
N GLU A 340 12.07 23.05 -12.83
CA GLU A 340 11.67 23.38 -11.45
C GLU A 340 10.15 23.24 -11.30
N PRO A 341 9.66 22.52 -10.28
CA PRO A 341 8.22 22.40 -10.04
C PRO A 341 7.65 23.73 -9.55
N ASP A 342 6.63 24.24 -10.24
CA ASP A 342 5.92 25.45 -9.85
C ASP A 342 4.97 25.13 -8.68
N LEU A 343 5.49 25.29 -7.45
CA LEU A 343 4.82 24.92 -6.19
C LEU A 343 3.56 25.74 -5.89
N LEU A 344 3.38 26.87 -6.57
CA LEU A 344 2.27 27.80 -6.33
C LEU A 344 0.99 27.43 -7.11
N ASN A 345 1.08 26.53 -8.09
CA ASN A 345 -0.05 26.26 -8.98
C ASN A 345 -0.13 24.78 -9.42
N PRO A 346 -0.27 23.82 -8.49
CA PRO A 346 -0.30 22.38 -8.81
C PRO A 346 -1.47 21.93 -9.71
N LEU A 347 -2.53 22.74 -9.80
CA LEU A 347 -3.70 22.49 -10.65
C LEU A 347 -3.69 23.32 -11.95
N SER A 348 -2.56 23.96 -12.30
CA SER A 348 -2.49 24.87 -13.44
C SER A 348 -2.62 24.15 -14.78
N ALA A 349 -3.87 23.97 -15.21
CA ALA A 349 -4.42 24.19 -16.53
C ALA A 349 -5.63 23.26 -16.77
N THR A 350 -6.64 23.28 -15.89
CA THR A 350 -7.96 22.76 -16.30
C THR A 350 -8.56 23.74 -17.30
N THR A 351 -8.47 23.42 -18.59
CA THR A 351 -9.17 24.19 -19.64
C THR A 351 -10.67 24.14 -19.36
N GLU A 352 -11.28 25.28 -19.06
CA GLU A 352 -12.73 25.39 -18.93
C GLU A 352 -13.35 25.34 -20.32
N ILE A 353 -14.27 24.41 -20.57
CA ILE A 353 -14.96 24.30 -21.86
C ILE A 353 -16.46 24.35 -21.64
N ASN A 354 -17.10 25.34 -22.24
CA ASN A 354 -18.54 25.49 -22.26
C ASN A 354 -19.04 25.40 -23.71
N LEU A 355 -19.88 24.41 -24.00
CA LEU A 355 -20.49 24.20 -25.33
C LEU A 355 -21.96 24.62 -25.39
N HIS A 356 -22.49 25.21 -24.30
CA HIS A 356 -23.92 25.53 -24.15
C HIS A 356 -24.84 24.36 -24.52
N THR A 357 -24.44 23.15 -24.15
CA THR A 357 -25.16 21.89 -24.37
C THR A 357 -25.02 21.04 -23.11
N PRO A 358 -26.05 20.29 -22.69
CA PRO A 358 -25.94 19.40 -21.53
C PRO A 358 -24.85 18.35 -21.77
N ALA A 359 -23.74 18.44 -21.04
CA ALA A 359 -22.61 17.52 -21.11
C ALA A 359 -22.53 16.73 -19.80
N LEU A 360 -23.31 15.65 -19.71
CA LEU A 360 -23.43 14.82 -18.51
C LEU A 360 -23.79 13.38 -18.87
N LEU A 361 -23.50 12.46 -17.97
CA LEU A 361 -24.02 11.09 -17.98
C LEU A 361 -25.42 11.10 -17.34
N PRO A 362 -26.50 10.83 -18.11
CA PRO A 362 -27.86 10.85 -17.58
C PRO A 362 -28.10 9.78 -16.52
N ASP A 363 -29.01 10.04 -15.58
CA ASP A 363 -29.45 9.06 -14.56
C ASP A 363 -29.98 7.78 -15.21
N ASP A 364 -30.71 7.89 -16.31
CA ASP A 364 -31.28 6.76 -17.04
C ASP A 364 -30.22 5.87 -17.72
N TYR A 365 -29.03 6.40 -17.99
CA TYR A 365 -27.94 5.67 -18.65
C TYR A 365 -26.97 5.03 -17.65
N CYS A 366 -26.71 5.72 -16.53
CA CYS A 366 -25.92 5.19 -15.42
C CYS A 366 -26.63 5.52 -14.09
N PRO A 367 -27.49 4.61 -13.59
CA PRO A 367 -28.29 4.86 -12.39
C PRO A 367 -27.46 4.82 -11.11
N ASP A 368 -26.35 4.06 -11.08
CA ASP A 368 -25.44 4.04 -9.94
C ASP A 368 -24.56 5.30 -9.90
N VAL A 369 -24.73 6.08 -8.82
CA VAL A 369 -24.02 7.35 -8.60
C VAL A 369 -22.52 7.12 -8.40
N HIS A 370 -22.13 6.02 -7.74
CA HIS A 370 -20.71 5.75 -7.47
C HIS A 370 -19.95 5.43 -8.76
N THR A 371 -20.53 4.57 -9.61
CA THR A 371 -20.01 4.26 -10.95
C THR A 371 -19.91 5.53 -11.81
N ARG A 372 -20.95 6.39 -11.77
CA ARG A 372 -20.95 7.64 -12.54
C ARG A 372 -19.84 8.60 -12.11
N LEU A 373 -19.63 8.79 -10.82
CA LEU A 373 -18.52 9.61 -10.29
C LEU A 373 -17.16 9.02 -10.68
N GLY A 374 -17.01 7.69 -10.64
CA GLY A 374 -15.83 7.00 -11.13
C GLY A 374 -15.54 7.26 -12.62
N LEU A 375 -16.58 7.21 -13.47
CA LEU A 375 -16.46 7.50 -14.90
C LEU A 375 -16.06 8.96 -15.15
N TYR A 376 -16.66 9.94 -14.46
CA TYR A 376 -16.26 11.35 -14.58
C TYR A 376 -14.78 11.55 -14.23
N LYS A 377 -14.32 10.94 -13.13
CA LYS A 377 -12.91 11.02 -12.71
C LYS A 377 -11.97 10.39 -13.73
N ARG A 378 -12.35 9.26 -14.32
CA ARG A 378 -11.58 8.60 -15.38
C ARG A 378 -11.51 9.45 -16.65
N MET A 379 -12.63 10.03 -17.10
CA MET A 379 -12.65 10.93 -18.27
C MET A 379 -11.79 12.19 -18.05
N ALA A 380 -11.80 12.74 -16.83
CA ALA A 380 -10.97 13.90 -16.47
C ALA A 380 -9.47 13.57 -16.36
N SER A 381 -9.09 12.33 -16.05
CA SER A 381 -7.69 11.91 -15.89
C SER A 381 -7.06 11.35 -17.18
N CYS A 382 -7.84 11.07 -18.22
CA CYS A 382 -7.31 10.71 -19.54
C CYS A 382 -6.33 11.79 -20.05
N GLY A 383 -5.13 11.35 -20.47
CA GLY A 383 -4.07 12.24 -20.96
C GLY A 383 -3.89 12.20 -22.47
N ASN A 384 -4.54 11.28 -23.18
CA ASN A 384 -4.48 11.16 -24.64
C ASN A 384 -5.83 10.71 -25.23
N ASP A 385 -5.99 10.88 -26.54
CA ASP A 385 -7.22 10.55 -27.26
C ASP A 385 -7.49 9.03 -27.25
N ALA A 386 -6.44 8.20 -27.35
CA ALA A 386 -6.56 6.74 -27.33
C ALA A 386 -7.12 6.18 -26.01
N GLN A 387 -6.71 6.74 -24.86
CA GLN A 387 -7.26 6.36 -23.55
C GLN A 387 -8.72 6.77 -23.42
N LEU A 388 -9.08 7.94 -23.98
CA LEU A 388 -10.46 8.40 -23.98
C LEU A 388 -11.32 7.51 -24.86
N ASP A 389 -10.83 7.09 -26.02
CA ASP A 389 -11.52 6.16 -26.92
C ASP A 389 -11.73 4.79 -26.27
N ALA A 390 -10.70 4.23 -25.63
CA ALA A 390 -10.82 2.97 -24.90
C ALA A 390 -11.84 3.06 -23.75
N LEU A 391 -11.88 4.19 -23.04
CA LEU A 391 -12.85 4.43 -21.98
C LEU A 391 -14.28 4.54 -22.56
N ILE A 392 -14.43 5.19 -23.71
CA ILE A 392 -15.71 5.31 -24.40
C ILE A 392 -16.18 3.93 -24.88
N GLU A 393 -15.30 3.11 -25.43
CA GLU A 393 -15.60 1.73 -25.82
C GLU A 393 -16.07 0.90 -24.60
N GLU A 394 -15.39 1.02 -23.46
CA GLU A 394 -15.82 0.37 -22.21
C GLU A 394 -17.22 0.84 -21.77
N ILE A 395 -17.49 2.15 -21.83
CA ILE A 395 -18.81 2.70 -21.49
C ILE A 395 -19.88 2.15 -22.44
N VAL A 396 -19.57 2.07 -23.74
CA VAL A 396 -20.51 1.55 -24.75
C VAL A 396 -20.76 0.05 -24.56
N ASP A 397 -19.74 -0.74 -24.23
CA ASP A 397 -19.86 -2.16 -23.97
C ASP A 397 -20.71 -2.44 -22.72
N ARG A 398 -20.54 -1.62 -21.67
CA ARG A 398 -21.25 -1.78 -20.40
C ARG A 398 -22.67 -1.23 -20.37
N PHE A 399 -22.92 -0.09 -21.00
CA PHE A 399 -24.18 0.66 -20.89
C PHE A 399 -24.91 0.82 -22.23
N GLY A 400 -24.34 0.33 -23.33
CA GLY A 400 -24.91 0.45 -24.67
C GLY A 400 -24.64 1.82 -25.30
N ARG A 401 -25.46 2.21 -26.28
CA ARG A 401 -25.21 3.39 -27.11
C ARG A 401 -25.25 4.69 -26.30
N LEU A 402 -24.23 5.54 -26.48
CA LEU A 402 -24.12 6.85 -25.80
C LEU A 402 -25.29 7.78 -26.14
N PRO A 403 -26.03 8.30 -25.15
CA PRO A 403 -27.06 9.30 -25.37
C PRO A 403 -26.43 10.66 -25.76
N PRO A 404 -27.21 11.59 -26.37
CA PRO A 404 -26.67 12.87 -26.83
C PRO A 404 -25.91 13.68 -25.75
N PRO A 405 -26.35 13.72 -24.47
CA PRO A 405 -25.61 14.41 -23.41
C PRO A 405 -24.25 13.75 -23.08
N ALA A 406 -24.16 12.42 -23.18
CA ALA A 406 -22.91 11.69 -22.96
C ALA A 406 -21.93 11.86 -24.14
N GLN A 407 -22.45 11.96 -25.37
CA GLN A 407 -21.64 12.31 -26.54
C GLN A 407 -21.05 13.72 -26.40
N ALA A 408 -21.85 14.68 -25.94
CA ALA A 408 -21.37 16.04 -25.67
C ALA A 408 -20.27 16.06 -24.59
N LEU A 409 -20.40 15.24 -23.53
CA LEU A 409 -19.38 15.08 -22.51
C LEU A 409 -18.06 14.52 -23.09
N ALA A 410 -18.13 13.48 -23.92
CA ALA A 410 -16.95 12.94 -24.60
C ALA A 410 -16.28 13.98 -25.50
N ASP A 411 -17.06 14.77 -26.24
CA ASP A 411 -16.55 15.84 -27.09
C ASP A 411 -15.88 16.96 -26.29
N VAL A 412 -16.39 17.31 -25.10
CA VAL A 412 -15.74 18.25 -24.17
C VAL A 412 -14.36 17.74 -23.77
N HIS A 413 -14.24 16.48 -23.38
CA HIS A 413 -12.95 15.91 -22.97
C HIS A 413 -11.96 15.79 -24.15
N ARG A 414 -12.44 15.48 -25.36
CA ARG A 414 -11.61 15.52 -26.58
C ARG A 414 -11.11 16.93 -26.89
N LEU A 415 -11.96 17.94 -26.77
CA LEU A 415 -11.56 19.33 -26.97
C LEU A 415 -10.55 19.78 -25.91
N ARG A 416 -10.71 19.35 -24.66
CA ARG A 416 -9.74 19.62 -23.60
C ARG A 416 -8.36 19.08 -23.95
N LEU A 417 -8.28 17.81 -24.36
CA LEU A 417 -7.03 17.18 -24.80
C LEU A 417 -6.41 17.88 -26.01
N ALA A 418 -7.23 18.30 -26.96
CA ALA A 418 -6.76 19.03 -28.14
C ALA A 418 -6.30 20.46 -27.81
N ALA A 419 -6.89 21.12 -26.82
CA ALA A 419 -6.65 22.52 -26.49
C ALA A 419 -5.50 22.73 -25.48
N GLN A 420 -5.22 21.73 -24.64
CA GLN A 420 -4.17 21.77 -23.62
C GLN A 420 -2.77 22.09 -24.20
N PRO A 421 -2.32 21.51 -25.34
CA PRO A 421 -1.02 21.82 -25.94
C PRO A 421 -0.89 23.28 -26.40
N TYR A 422 -2.01 23.91 -26.79
CA TYR A 422 -2.05 25.30 -27.24
C TYR A 422 -2.09 26.30 -26.08
N GLY A 423 -2.17 25.83 -24.82
CA GLY A 423 -2.25 26.71 -23.66
C GLY A 423 -3.58 27.43 -23.52
N VAL A 424 -4.68 26.84 -24.00
CA VAL A 424 -6.02 27.43 -23.88
C VAL A 424 -6.52 27.24 -22.45
N LEU A 425 -6.90 28.34 -21.80
CA LEU A 425 -7.47 28.36 -20.44
C LEU A 425 -8.98 28.21 -20.46
N LYS A 426 -9.66 28.83 -21.44
CA LYS A 426 -11.12 28.85 -21.52
C LYS A 426 -11.61 28.82 -22.95
N ILE A 427 -12.60 27.98 -23.23
CA ILE A 427 -13.34 27.90 -24.49
C ILE A 427 -14.83 28.06 -24.16
N ASP A 428 -15.44 29.13 -24.63
CA ASP A 428 -16.86 29.38 -24.50
C ASP A 428 -17.49 29.41 -25.89
N ALA A 429 -18.08 28.30 -26.31
CA ALA A 429 -18.64 28.09 -27.64
C ALA A 429 -20.16 28.22 -27.63
N GLY A 430 -20.64 29.46 -27.76
CA GLY A 430 -22.06 29.77 -27.90
C GLY A 430 -22.58 29.57 -29.34
N PRO A 431 -23.91 29.70 -29.55
CA PRO A 431 -24.55 29.50 -30.86
C PRO A 431 -24.07 30.47 -31.95
N LYS A 432 -23.71 31.70 -31.57
CA LYS A 432 -23.34 32.78 -32.50
C LYS A 432 -21.89 33.24 -32.36
N VAL A 433 -21.32 33.09 -31.17
CA VAL A 433 -19.99 33.57 -30.84
C VAL A 433 -19.26 32.50 -30.05
N THR A 434 -18.03 32.20 -30.46
CA THR A 434 -17.10 31.37 -29.70
C THR A 434 -15.93 32.22 -29.21
N LEU A 435 -15.65 32.19 -27.91
CA LEU A 435 -14.55 32.89 -27.28
C LEU A 435 -13.50 31.88 -26.79
N MET A 436 -12.25 32.05 -27.19
CA MET A 436 -11.12 31.29 -26.67
C MET A 436 -10.16 32.22 -25.94
N SER A 437 -9.78 31.86 -24.72
CA SER A 437 -8.80 32.59 -23.90
C SER A 437 -7.55 31.74 -23.73
N PHE A 438 -6.40 32.32 -24.01
CA PHE A 438 -5.08 31.69 -23.94
C PHE A 438 -4.35 32.12 -22.66
N ARG A 439 -3.35 31.35 -22.24
CA ARG A 439 -2.41 31.78 -21.20
C ARG A 439 -1.48 32.90 -21.70
N PRO A 440 -0.97 33.79 -20.83
CA PRO A 440 -0.08 34.89 -21.22
C PRO A 440 1.17 34.44 -22.01
N ASP A 441 1.73 33.27 -21.68
CA ASP A 441 2.86 32.64 -22.38
C ASP A 441 2.41 31.44 -23.25
N ALA A 442 1.36 31.62 -24.06
CA ALA A 442 0.87 30.53 -24.89
C ALA A 442 1.90 30.15 -25.98
N PRO A 443 2.16 28.85 -26.22
CA PRO A 443 3.10 28.37 -27.24
C PRO A 443 2.51 28.44 -28.66
N VAL A 444 1.82 29.53 -28.99
CA VAL A 444 1.17 29.76 -30.27
C VAL A 444 1.93 30.83 -31.04
N ASP A 445 2.19 30.59 -32.33
CA ASP A 445 2.91 31.55 -33.16
C ASP A 445 2.02 32.75 -33.51
N ALA A 446 2.45 33.95 -33.11
CA ALA A 446 1.75 35.20 -33.40
C ALA A 446 1.50 35.38 -34.92
N ILE A 447 2.41 34.89 -35.77
CA ILE A 447 2.27 34.97 -37.24
C ILE A 447 1.08 34.12 -37.72
N GLN A 448 0.85 32.96 -37.11
CA GLN A 448 -0.27 32.09 -37.47
C GLN A 448 -1.61 32.66 -37.02
N ILE A 449 -1.67 33.29 -35.84
CA ILE A 449 -2.87 34.00 -35.38
C ILE A 449 -3.23 35.14 -36.35
N VAL A 450 -2.24 35.93 -36.78
CA VAL A 450 -2.45 37.02 -37.75
C VAL A 450 -2.89 36.48 -39.12
N SER A 451 -2.25 35.43 -39.64
CA SER A 451 -2.67 34.77 -40.89
C SER A 451 -4.11 34.23 -40.80
N LEU A 452 -4.49 33.70 -39.64
CA LEU A 452 -5.83 33.13 -39.40
C LEU A 452 -6.90 34.23 -39.40
N ILE A 453 -6.62 35.40 -38.83
CA ILE A 453 -7.49 36.59 -38.88
C ILE A 453 -7.62 37.14 -40.30
N GLN A 454 -6.51 37.18 -41.07
CA GLN A 454 -6.52 37.67 -42.45
C GLN A 454 -7.30 36.75 -43.40
N LYS A 455 -7.20 35.42 -43.23
CA LYS A 455 -7.92 34.44 -44.05
C LYS A 455 -9.41 34.36 -43.71
N ASN A 456 -9.77 34.54 -42.44
CA ASN A 456 -11.12 34.35 -41.94
C ASN A 456 -11.71 35.65 -41.40
N ARG A 457 -12.53 36.36 -42.20
CA ARG A 457 -13.23 37.61 -41.81
C ARG A 457 -14.09 37.51 -40.54
N HIS A 458 -14.44 36.29 -40.12
CA HIS A 458 -15.28 36.01 -38.96
C HIS A 458 -14.48 35.82 -37.66
N ILE A 459 -13.15 35.94 -37.69
CA ILE A 459 -12.28 35.77 -36.52
C ILE A 459 -11.63 37.10 -36.18
N LYS A 460 -11.76 37.52 -34.91
CA LYS A 460 -11.27 38.80 -34.40
C LYS A 460 -10.50 38.58 -33.10
N LEU A 461 -9.47 39.39 -32.86
CA LEU A 461 -8.83 39.49 -31.55
C LEU A 461 -9.71 40.32 -30.62
N ALA A 462 -9.94 39.82 -29.41
CA ALA A 462 -10.74 40.45 -28.36
C ALA A 462 -9.88 40.73 -27.12
N GLY A 463 -8.83 41.54 -27.29
CA GLY A 463 -7.79 41.79 -26.29
C GLY A 463 -6.45 41.16 -26.68
N GLN A 464 -5.50 41.10 -25.73
CA GLN A 464 -4.18 40.51 -25.96
C GLN A 464 -4.22 38.98 -25.96
N ASP A 465 -5.07 38.37 -25.11
CA ASP A 465 -5.06 36.91 -24.86
C ASP A 465 -6.35 36.19 -25.29
N ARG A 466 -7.24 36.85 -26.05
CA ARG A 466 -8.55 36.26 -26.42
C ARG A 466 -8.84 36.33 -27.91
N LEU A 467 -9.31 35.22 -28.44
CA LEU A 467 -9.79 35.08 -29.82
C LEU A 467 -11.32 34.96 -29.82
N ARG A 468 -11.98 35.80 -30.61
CA ARG A 468 -13.44 35.81 -30.78
C ARG A 468 -13.78 35.38 -32.20
N ILE A 469 -14.64 34.37 -32.32
CA ILE A 469 -15.08 33.80 -33.59
C ILE A 469 -16.59 34.02 -33.71
N GLU A 470 -17.00 34.80 -34.71
CA GLU A 470 -18.39 35.15 -34.96
C GLU A 470 -18.94 34.29 -36.10
N ARG A 471 -19.36 33.07 -35.77
CA ARG A 471 -19.96 32.14 -36.73
C ARG A 471 -21.15 31.44 -36.10
N GLU A 472 -22.28 31.51 -36.80
CA GLU A 472 -23.50 30.85 -36.37
C GLU A 472 -23.38 29.33 -36.56
N THR A 473 -23.62 28.59 -35.49
CA THR A 473 -23.54 27.13 -35.43
C THR A 473 -24.78 26.57 -34.75
N ALA A 474 -25.58 25.84 -35.54
CA ALA A 474 -26.86 25.30 -35.09
C ALA A 474 -26.67 24.19 -34.03
N ASP A 475 -25.74 23.25 -34.27
CA ASP A 475 -25.57 22.04 -33.45
C ASP A 475 -24.29 22.02 -32.62
N ALA A 476 -24.33 21.30 -31.50
CA ALA A 476 -23.18 21.06 -30.63
C ALA A 476 -22.00 20.40 -31.37
N LYS A 477 -22.29 19.45 -32.29
CA LYS A 477 -21.27 18.82 -33.14
C LYS A 477 -20.62 19.80 -34.12
N ALA A 478 -21.39 20.77 -34.62
CA ALA A 478 -20.85 21.81 -35.48
C ALA A 478 -19.96 22.79 -34.68
N ARG A 479 -20.32 23.08 -33.42
CA ARG A 479 -19.51 23.88 -32.49
C ARG A 479 -18.18 23.20 -32.17
N THR A 480 -18.19 21.90 -31.85
CA THR A 480 -16.97 21.16 -31.53
C THR A 480 -16.05 21.03 -32.75
N ALA A 481 -16.61 20.81 -33.94
CA ALA A 481 -15.87 20.81 -35.20
C ALA A 481 -15.23 22.18 -35.47
N LEU A 482 -15.97 23.28 -35.30
CA LEU A 482 -15.46 24.64 -35.47
C LEU A 482 -14.24 24.91 -34.58
N VAL A 483 -14.34 24.59 -33.29
CA VAL A 483 -13.23 24.78 -32.34
C VAL A 483 -12.03 23.94 -32.74
N ARG A 484 -12.25 22.68 -33.14
CA ARG A 484 -11.18 21.77 -33.58
C ARG A 484 -10.49 22.26 -34.86
N ASP A 485 -11.25 22.77 -35.82
CA ASP A 485 -10.71 23.30 -37.06
C ASP A 485 -9.87 24.56 -36.82
N VAL A 486 -10.33 25.44 -35.92
CA VAL A 486 -9.55 26.62 -35.51
C VAL A 486 -8.27 26.21 -34.80
N LEU A 487 -8.33 25.24 -33.88
CA LEU A 487 -7.12 24.71 -33.22
C LEU A 487 -6.14 24.10 -34.24
N ARG A 488 -6.63 23.37 -35.24
CA ARG A 488 -5.78 22.83 -36.33
C ARG A 488 -5.15 23.92 -37.20
N GLN A 489 -5.90 24.99 -37.48
CA GLN A 489 -5.41 26.11 -38.29
C GLN A 489 -4.38 26.97 -37.54
N LEU A 490 -4.33 26.89 -36.21
CA LEU A 490 -3.27 27.50 -35.38
C LEU A 490 -1.93 26.73 -35.45
N GLY A 491 -1.87 25.63 -36.21
CA GLY A 491 -0.64 24.88 -36.51
C GLY A 491 -0.16 23.99 -35.35
N ALA A 492 1.02 23.39 -35.47
CA ALA A 492 1.60 22.66 -34.34
C ALA A 492 2.07 23.66 -33.26
N PRO A 493 1.74 23.46 -31.98
CA PRO A 493 2.23 24.32 -30.90
C PRO A 493 3.76 24.29 -30.90
N ARG A 494 4.39 25.44 -30.69
CA ARG A 494 5.86 25.51 -30.58
C ARG A 494 6.30 24.65 -29.40
N PRO A 495 7.37 23.85 -29.51
CA PRO A 495 7.95 23.24 -28.32
C PRO A 495 8.32 24.37 -27.35
N GLU A 496 7.80 24.32 -26.12
CA GLU A 496 8.14 25.27 -25.06
C GLU A 496 9.67 25.44 -25.04
N ARG A 497 10.16 26.67 -25.25
CA ARG A 497 11.58 26.97 -25.08
C ARG A 497 11.96 26.54 -23.67
N LEU A 498 12.90 25.60 -23.55
CA LEU A 498 13.62 25.37 -22.30
C LEU A 498 14.14 26.74 -21.85
N ALA A 499 13.57 27.28 -20.77
CA ALA A 499 14.20 28.37 -20.05
C ALA A 499 15.57 27.84 -19.60
N ALA A 500 16.62 28.51 -20.05
CA ALA A 500 18.00 28.18 -19.77
C ALA A 500 18.34 28.43 -18.29
#